data_AF-A0A7S1LH47-F1
#
_entry.id   AF-A0A7S1LH47-F1
#
_cell.length_a   1.000
_cell.length_b   1.000
_cell.length_c   1.000
_cell.angle_alpha   90.00
_cell.angle_beta   90.00
_cell.angle_gamma   90.00
#
_symmetry.space_group_name_H-M   'P 1'
#
loop_
_entity.id
_entity.type
_entity.pdbx_description
1 polymer ?
#
loop_
_entity_poly.entity_id
_entity_poly.type
_entity_poly.pdbx_seq_one_letter_code
_entity_poly.pdbx_strand_id
1 'polypeptide(L)'
;WKSAWSSRFFRVLFAGCVPVLLNDEYEPPFEVFLDVPRWLVKWPMRRVDDGMLGYLRSIPLSTLQSMREKLEGDRCWYIYPPSALDYEQTDLMKGKLDPVCPEWRTRNAFFGVMRLLLRKKRASKTSVRTFYLPSGPGGEVQFVDEDFRYVS
;
A
#
# COMPACT_ATOMS: atom_id res chain seq x y z
N TRP A 1 3.04 -16.75 -8.49
CA TRP A 1 2.11 -15.70 -8.91
C TRP A 1 2.83 -14.36 -8.94
N LYS A 2 3.31 -13.90 -10.10
CA LYS A 2 3.82 -12.53 -10.24
C LYS A 2 2.66 -11.66 -10.69
N SER A 3 2.12 -10.86 -9.79
CA SER A 3 1.19 -9.79 -10.13
C SER A 3 1.92 -8.77 -11.01
N ALA A 4 1.98 -9.01 -12.32
CA ALA A 4 2.77 -8.22 -13.26
C ALA A 4 2.38 -6.73 -13.23
N TRP A 5 1.11 -6.44 -12.99
CA TRP A 5 0.54 -5.09 -12.97
C TRP A 5 0.90 -4.28 -11.72
N SER A 6 0.78 -4.86 -10.52
CA SER A 6 1.12 -4.15 -9.28
C SER A 6 2.61 -3.83 -9.21
N SER A 7 3.46 -4.74 -9.72
CA SER A 7 4.92 -4.53 -9.74
C SER A 7 5.35 -3.28 -10.52
N ARG A 8 4.67 -2.93 -11.61
CA ARG A 8 4.99 -1.74 -12.42
C ARG A 8 4.55 -0.46 -11.73
N PHE A 9 3.35 -0.46 -11.15
CA PHE A 9 2.88 0.67 -10.36
C PHE A 9 3.85 0.99 -9.22
N PHE A 10 4.21 -0.01 -8.40
CA PHE A 10 5.15 0.17 -7.29
C PHE A 10 6.52 0.65 -7.75
N ARG A 11 7.06 0.15 -8.87
CA ARG A 11 8.35 0.61 -9.42
C ARG A 11 8.32 2.10 -9.76
N VAL A 12 7.23 2.61 -10.33
CA VAL A 12 7.12 4.01 -10.73
C VAL A 12 7.11 4.95 -9.52
N LEU A 13 6.58 4.51 -8.37
CA LEU A 13 6.61 5.31 -7.12
C LEU A 13 8.04 5.67 -6.66
N PHE A 14 9.04 4.91 -7.11
CA PHE A 14 10.45 5.11 -6.78
C PHE A 14 11.31 5.55 -7.97
N ALA A 15 10.71 5.73 -9.15
CA ALA A 15 11.43 6.10 -10.38
C ALA A 15 11.69 7.61 -10.53
N GLY A 16 11.08 8.45 -9.68
CA GLY A 16 11.21 9.91 -9.77
C GLY A 16 10.36 10.55 -10.88
N CYS A 17 9.34 9.85 -11.38
CA CYS A 17 8.44 10.33 -12.43
C CYS A 17 6.99 10.41 -11.92
N VAL A 18 6.14 11.18 -12.62
CA VAL A 18 4.70 11.19 -12.38
C VAL A 18 4.08 9.92 -13.00
N PRO A 19 3.40 9.05 -12.23
CA PRO A 19 2.78 7.86 -12.75
C PRO A 19 1.57 8.18 -13.64
N VAL A 20 1.47 7.43 -14.73
CA VAL A 20 0.28 7.38 -15.59
C VAL A 20 -0.29 5.96 -15.50
N LEU A 21 -1.48 5.84 -14.91
CA LEU A 21 -2.18 4.57 -14.73
C LEU A 21 -3.14 4.33 -15.89
N LEU A 22 -2.82 3.31 -16.69
CA LEU A 22 -3.63 2.81 -17.80
C LEU A 22 -4.34 1.52 -17.39
N ASN A 23 -5.24 1.62 -16.42
CA ASN A 23 -6.11 0.52 -16.02
C ASN A 23 -7.37 1.09 -15.35
N ASP A 24 -8.52 0.88 -15.99
CA ASP A 24 -9.80 1.43 -15.53
C ASP A 24 -10.25 0.77 -14.22
N GLU A 25 -9.93 -0.51 -14.04
CA GLU A 25 -10.34 -1.36 -12.91
C GLU A 25 -9.33 -1.34 -11.74
N TYR A 26 -8.18 -0.69 -11.90
CA TYR A 26 -7.21 -0.57 -10.82
C TYR A 26 -7.47 0.67 -9.97
N GLU A 27 -7.58 0.45 -8.66
CA GLU A 27 -7.63 1.50 -7.65
C GLU A 27 -6.38 1.40 -6.76
N PRO A 28 -5.53 2.44 -6.75
CA PRO A 28 -4.45 2.57 -5.79
C PRO A 28 -4.92 2.32 -4.34
N PRO A 29 -4.19 1.52 -3.54
CA PRO A 29 -4.52 1.37 -2.14
C PRO A 29 -4.36 2.71 -1.41
N PHE A 30 -5.08 2.86 -0.29
CA PHE A 30 -4.96 3.99 0.63
C PHE A 30 -5.52 5.35 0.15
N GLU A 31 -6.21 5.41 -1.00
CA GLU A 31 -6.95 6.61 -1.47
C GLU A 31 -7.92 7.20 -0.43
N VAL A 32 -8.37 6.37 0.51
CA VAL A 32 -9.21 6.80 1.65
C VAL A 32 -8.54 7.87 2.53
N PHE A 33 -7.20 7.93 2.55
CA PHE A 33 -6.45 8.92 3.33
C PHE A 33 -5.25 9.54 2.61
N LEU A 34 -4.94 9.11 1.38
CA LEU A 34 -3.96 9.73 0.49
C LEU A 34 -4.70 10.44 -0.64
N ASP A 35 -4.27 11.66 -0.97
CA ASP A 35 -4.85 12.42 -2.08
C ASP A 35 -4.16 12.04 -3.40
N VAL A 36 -4.35 10.77 -3.78
CA VAL A 36 -3.70 10.13 -4.95
C VAL A 36 -3.91 10.91 -6.26
N PRO A 37 -5.10 11.49 -6.55
CA PRO A 37 -5.29 12.30 -7.76
C PRO A 37 -4.34 13.50 -7.87
N ARG A 38 -3.71 13.96 -6.78
CA ARG A 38 -2.74 15.06 -6.84
C ARG A 38 -1.38 14.66 -7.39
N TRP A 39 -1.10 13.37 -7.56
CA TRP A 39 0.18 12.88 -8.06
C TRP A 39 0.08 11.74 -9.08
N LEU A 40 -1.12 11.24 -9.36
CA LEU A 40 -1.38 10.18 -10.33
C LEU A 40 -2.25 10.69 -11.48
N VAL A 41 -1.85 10.44 -12.72
CA VAL A 41 -2.74 10.58 -13.87
C VAL A 41 -3.40 9.22 -14.13
N LYS A 42 -4.70 9.09 -13.85
CA LYS A 42 -5.49 7.91 -14.26
C LYS A 42 -6.14 8.22 -15.60
N TRP A 43 -5.81 7.44 -16.63
CA TRP A 43 -6.28 7.67 -17.99
C TRP A 43 -7.12 6.49 -18.51
N PRO A 44 -8.31 6.73 -19.11
CA PRO A 44 -9.17 5.66 -19.59
C PRO A 44 -8.51 4.80 -20.66
N MET A 45 -8.44 3.48 -20.47
CA MET A 45 -7.79 2.59 -21.44
C MET A 45 -8.44 2.63 -22.83
N ARG A 46 -9.76 2.85 -22.89
CA ARG A 46 -10.51 2.98 -24.14
C ARG A 46 -10.21 4.26 -24.92
N ARG A 47 -9.43 5.19 -24.36
CA ARG A 47 -9.07 6.49 -24.95
C ARG A 47 -7.56 6.68 -25.07
N VAL A 48 -6.79 5.60 -25.16
CA VAL A 48 -5.33 5.68 -25.40
C VAL A 48 -5.12 6.01 -26.88
N ASP A 49 -5.23 7.29 -27.20
CA ASP A 49 -5.08 7.89 -28.52
C ASP A 49 -4.19 9.15 -28.45
N ASP A 50 -4.10 9.91 -29.55
CA ASP A 50 -3.33 11.16 -29.61
C ASP A 50 -3.79 12.21 -28.58
N GLY A 51 -5.04 12.15 -28.12
CA GLY A 51 -5.56 13.01 -27.07
C GLY A 51 -4.87 12.80 -25.73
N MET A 52 -4.43 11.56 -25.44
CA MET A 52 -3.63 11.25 -24.25
C MET A 52 -2.27 11.96 -24.30
N LEU A 53 -1.57 11.86 -25.43
CA LEU A 53 -0.27 12.51 -25.61
C LEU A 53 -0.41 14.04 -25.57
N GLY A 54 -1.47 14.57 -26.18
CA GLY A 54 -1.81 15.99 -26.11
C GLY A 54 -2.02 16.47 -24.68
N TYR A 55 -2.81 15.73 -23.90
CA TYR A 55 -3.02 16.01 -22.48
C TYR A 55 -1.72 15.98 -21.69
N LEU A 56 -0.92 14.92 -21.79
CA LEU A 56 0.33 14.79 -21.04
C LEU A 56 1.33 15.91 -21.37
N ARG A 57 1.40 16.34 -22.64
CA ARG A 57 2.23 17.47 -23.08
C ARG A 57 1.70 18.82 -22.60
N SER A 58 0.39 18.92 -22.35
CA SER A 58 -0.24 20.16 -21.88
C SER A 58 0.02 20.45 -20.40
N ILE A 59 0.48 19.46 -19.62
CA ILE A 59 0.73 19.62 -18.19
C ILE A 59 1.94 20.53 -17.98
N PRO A 60 1.79 21.67 -17.27
CA PRO A 60 2.90 22.56 -17.00
C PRO A 60 3.99 21.89 -16.17
N LEU A 61 5.25 22.28 -16.38
CA LEU A 61 6.39 21.72 -15.64
C LEU A 61 6.26 21.95 -14.13
N SER A 62 5.76 23.10 -13.69
CA SER A 62 5.50 23.40 -12.28
C SER A 62 4.47 22.45 -11.67
N THR A 63 3.45 22.08 -12.44
CA THR A 63 2.47 21.07 -12.03
C THR A 63 3.12 19.69 -11.89
N LEU A 64 3.93 19.27 -12.87
CA LEU A 64 4.65 17.99 -12.80
C LEU A 64 5.61 17.92 -11.59
N GLN A 65 6.31 19.00 -11.28
CA GLN A 65 7.16 19.09 -10.08
C GLN A 65 6.34 18.91 -8.81
N SER A 66 5.22 19.64 -8.69
CA SER A 66 4.33 19.53 -7.54
C SER A 66 3.67 18.16 -7.42
N MET A 67 3.38 17.47 -8.53
CA MET A 67 2.89 16.08 -8.53
C MET A 67 3.97 15.12 -8.01
N ARG A 68 5.21 15.28 -8.48
CA ARG A 68 6.35 14.46 -8.03
C ARG A 68 6.63 14.63 -6.55
N GLU A 69 6.63 15.85 -6.02
CA GLU A 69 6.85 16.12 -4.60
C GLU A 69 5.77 15.46 -3.72
N LYS A 70 4.51 15.51 -4.15
CA LYS A 70 3.41 14.82 -3.45
C LYS A 70 3.55 13.31 -3.49
N LEU A 71 3.93 12.75 -4.64
CA LEU A 71 4.25 11.32 -4.74
C LEU A 71 5.38 10.93 -3.79
N GLU A 72 6.45 11.73 -3.73
CA GLU A 72 7.59 11.48 -2.85
C GLU A 72 7.20 11.51 -1.36
N GLY A 73 6.23 12.34 -0.97
CA GLY A 73 5.66 12.35 0.38
C GLY A 73 4.78 11.13 0.68
N ASP A 74 4.07 10.60 -0.32
CA ASP A 74 3.10 9.52 -0.13
C ASP A 74 3.68 8.11 -0.37
N ARG A 75 4.75 7.97 -1.17
CA ARG A 75 5.27 6.67 -1.65
C ARG A 75 5.63 5.69 -0.53
N CYS A 76 5.98 6.19 0.66
CA CYS A 76 6.41 5.33 1.76
C CYS A 76 5.26 4.49 2.30
N TRP A 77 4.01 4.95 2.18
CA TRP A 77 2.81 4.18 2.50
C TRP A 77 2.66 2.91 1.66
N TYR A 78 3.41 2.76 0.57
CA TYR A 78 3.36 1.59 -0.31
C TYR A 78 4.48 0.58 -0.04
N ILE A 79 5.34 0.83 0.97
CA ILE A 79 6.41 -0.08 1.37
C ILE A 79 5.86 -1.08 2.38
N TYR A 80 6.03 -2.38 2.11
CA TYR A 80 5.97 -3.39 3.16
C TYR A 80 7.36 -3.56 3.76
N PRO A 81 7.54 -3.28 5.06
CA PRO A 81 8.83 -3.48 5.69
C PRO A 81 9.21 -4.97 5.66
N PRO A 82 10.49 -5.30 5.48
CA PRO A 82 10.94 -6.70 5.54
C PRO A 82 10.58 -7.29 6.90
N SER A 83 10.22 -8.57 6.93
CA SER A 83 10.03 -9.27 8.20
C SER A 83 11.36 -9.34 8.96
N ALA A 84 11.32 -9.58 10.28
CA ALA A 84 12.54 -9.76 11.08
C ALA A 84 13.41 -10.90 10.55
N LEU A 85 12.81 -11.93 9.94
CA LEU A 85 13.50 -13.06 9.32
C LEU A 85 14.13 -12.68 7.97
N ASP A 86 13.48 -11.79 7.20
CA ASP A 86 13.99 -11.33 5.89
C ASP A 86 15.02 -10.20 6.02
N TYR A 87 15.10 -9.53 7.18
CA TYR A 87 15.97 -8.37 7.40
C TYR A 87 17.46 -8.73 7.31
N GLU A 88 17.84 -9.94 7.73
CA GLU A 88 19.21 -10.44 7.61
C GLU A 88 19.54 -10.93 6.19
N GLN A 89 18.53 -11.39 5.45
CA GLN A 89 18.72 -12.02 4.14
C GLN A 89 18.59 -11.03 2.96
N THR A 90 17.99 -9.87 3.18
CA THR A 90 17.84 -8.81 2.17
C THR A 90 18.86 -7.69 2.35
N ASP A 91 20.10 -7.94 1.93
CA ASP A 91 21.13 -6.91 1.68
C ASP A 91 20.63 -5.77 0.75
N LEU A 92 19.53 -5.99 0.05
CA LEU A 92 18.85 -5.01 -0.81
C LEU A 92 18.22 -3.83 -0.05
N MET A 93 17.91 -3.95 1.24
CA MET A 93 17.18 -2.92 1.98
C MET A 93 18.02 -2.22 3.06
N LYS A 94 19.14 -2.82 3.45
CA LYS A 94 20.04 -2.28 4.49
C LYS A 94 20.68 -0.98 3.98
N GLY A 95 20.19 0.17 4.45
CA GLY A 95 20.67 1.51 4.12
C GLY A 95 20.14 2.12 2.82
N LYS A 96 19.40 1.40 1.97
CA LYS A 96 18.80 1.96 0.74
C LYS A 96 17.42 2.57 0.96
N LEU A 97 16.68 2.10 1.97
CA LEU A 97 15.32 2.58 2.22
C LEU A 97 15.31 3.92 2.96
N ASP A 98 16.21 4.13 3.93
CA ASP A 98 16.23 5.35 4.75
C ASP A 98 16.41 6.64 3.93
N PRO A 99 17.29 6.71 2.90
CA PRO A 99 17.43 7.91 2.05
C PRO A 99 16.18 8.19 1.20
N VAL A 100 15.44 7.15 0.85
CA VAL A 100 14.28 7.23 -0.06
C VAL A 100 13.01 7.49 0.74
N CYS A 101 12.86 6.84 1.88
CA CYS A 101 11.67 6.89 2.71
C CYS A 101 12.05 7.03 4.18
N PRO A 102 12.55 8.18 4.62
CA PRO A 102 13.05 8.35 6.00
C PRO A 102 11.98 8.04 7.06
N GLU A 103 10.71 8.23 6.74
CA GLU A 103 9.57 7.98 7.62
C GLU A 103 8.99 6.55 7.50
N TRP A 104 9.65 5.61 6.79
CA TRP A 104 9.07 4.27 6.57
C TRP A 104 8.76 3.51 7.86
N ARG A 105 9.44 3.81 8.97
CA ARG A 105 9.18 3.18 10.27
C ARG A 105 7.84 3.58 10.90
N THR A 106 7.26 4.69 10.47
CA THR A 106 5.98 5.21 10.99
C THR A 106 4.92 5.37 9.90
N ARG A 107 5.32 5.42 8.63
CA ARG A 107 4.47 5.55 7.44
C ARG A 107 4.83 4.48 6.43
N ASN A 108 4.16 3.33 6.54
CA ASN A 108 4.32 2.19 5.65
C ASN A 108 3.00 1.47 5.39
N ALA A 109 3.02 0.49 4.48
CA ALA A 109 1.84 -0.23 4.07
C ALA A 109 1.20 -1.02 5.22
N PHE A 110 1.99 -1.53 6.17
CA PHE A 110 1.45 -2.18 7.36
C PHE A 110 0.60 -1.21 8.19
N PHE A 111 1.12 -0.02 8.50
CA PHE A 111 0.34 1.00 9.20
C PHE A 111 -0.85 1.50 8.38
N GLY A 112 -0.70 1.61 7.06
CA GLY A 112 -1.80 1.97 6.15
C GLY A 112 -2.95 0.97 6.21
N VAL A 113 -2.65 -0.33 6.14
CA VAL A 113 -3.64 -1.41 6.28
C VAL A 113 -4.27 -1.38 7.66
N MET A 114 -3.48 -1.25 8.74
CA MET A 114 -4.01 -1.14 10.10
C MET A 114 -4.96 0.03 10.25
N ARG A 115 -4.65 1.19 9.65
CA ARG A 115 -5.53 2.36 9.65
C ARG A 115 -6.88 2.09 8.96
N LEU A 116 -6.88 1.36 7.84
CA LEU A 116 -8.12 0.97 7.16
C LEU A 116 -8.93 -0.04 7.99
N LEU A 117 -8.27 -1.01 8.62
CA LEU A 117 -8.91 -2.03 9.44
C LEU A 117 -9.49 -1.46 10.72
N LEU A 118 -8.80 -0.51 11.39
CA LEU A 118 -9.30 0.13 12.60
C LEU A 118 -10.67 0.80 12.40
N ARG A 119 -10.92 1.39 11.23
CA ARG A 119 -12.23 1.97 10.89
C ARG A 119 -13.34 0.93 10.75
N LYS A 120 -12.97 -0.29 10.32
CA LYS A 120 -13.89 -1.43 10.15
C LYS A 120 -13.93 -2.34 11.36
N LYS A 121 -13.14 -2.06 12.41
CA LYS A 121 -13.18 -2.79 13.67
C LYS A 121 -14.57 -2.62 14.26
N ARG A 122 -15.44 -3.60 14.02
CA ARG A 122 -16.57 -3.82 14.93
C ARG A 122 -15.95 -4.02 16.31
N ALA A 123 -16.30 -3.16 17.25
CA ALA A 123 -16.00 -3.39 18.66
C ALA A 123 -16.77 -4.65 19.07
N SER A 124 -16.19 -5.81 18.79
CA SER A 124 -16.68 -7.04 19.36
C SER A 124 -16.48 -6.90 20.86
N LYS A 125 -17.59 -6.85 21.62
CA LYS A 125 -17.55 -6.85 23.08
C LYS A 125 -16.87 -8.11 23.63
N THR A 126 -16.69 -9.13 22.79
CA THR A 126 -16.05 -10.42 23.09
C THR A 126 -14.64 -10.57 22.50
N SER A 127 -14.09 -9.63 21.72
CA SER A 127 -12.73 -9.79 21.13
C SER A 127 -11.62 -9.09 21.92
N VAL A 128 -11.85 -8.72 23.17
CA VAL A 128 -10.77 -8.22 24.02
C VAL A 128 -10.01 -9.45 24.52
N ARG A 129 -8.82 -9.69 23.95
CA ARG A 129 -7.89 -10.76 24.35
C ARG A 129 -8.32 -12.20 24.02
N THR A 130 -9.22 -12.39 23.06
CA THR A 130 -9.61 -13.72 22.61
C THR A 130 -9.19 -13.92 21.15
N PHE A 131 -8.31 -14.88 20.93
CA PHE A 131 -7.87 -15.35 19.62
C PHE A 131 -8.69 -16.59 19.23
N TYR A 132 -8.62 -17.00 17.97
CA TYR A 132 -9.27 -18.23 17.52
C TYR A 132 -8.32 -19.08 16.70
N LEU A 133 -8.38 -20.39 16.93
CA LEU A 133 -7.65 -21.38 16.17
C LEU A 133 -8.61 -22.00 15.14
N PRO A 134 -8.32 -21.86 13.82
CA PRO A 134 -9.16 -22.48 12.81
C PRO A 134 -9.00 -24.00 12.88
N SER A 135 -10.04 -24.66 13.42
CA SER A 135 -10.33 -26.10 13.34
C SER A 135 -9.56 -27.01 14.31
N GLY A 136 -10.22 -27.42 15.40
CA GLY A 136 -10.01 -28.75 15.98
C GLY A 136 -10.68 -29.85 15.15
N PRO A 137 -10.46 -31.15 15.45
CA PRO A 137 -11.14 -32.24 14.76
C PRO A 137 -12.66 -32.11 14.99
N GLY A 138 -13.39 -31.67 13.96
CA GLY A 138 -14.82 -31.34 14.03
C GLY A 138 -15.21 -30.03 13.35
N GLY A 139 -14.25 -29.16 12.99
CA GLY A 139 -14.52 -27.91 12.28
C GLY A 139 -15.08 -26.77 13.15
N GLU A 140 -15.17 -26.98 14.47
CA GLU A 140 -15.50 -25.93 15.42
C GLU A 140 -14.33 -24.96 15.61
N VAL A 141 -14.65 -23.68 15.66
CA VAL A 141 -13.70 -22.60 15.93
C VAL A 141 -13.45 -22.57 17.44
N GLN A 142 -12.21 -22.86 17.84
CA GLN A 142 -11.82 -22.81 19.24
C GLN A 142 -11.29 -21.43 19.58
N PHE A 143 -11.78 -20.86 20.69
CA PHE A 143 -11.33 -19.57 21.19
C PHE A 143 -10.27 -19.77 22.27
N VAL A 144 -9.21 -18.95 22.25
CA VAL A 144 -8.10 -19.00 23.21
C VAL A 144 -7.74 -17.60 23.72
N ASP A 145 -7.13 -17.52 24.91
CA ASP A 145 -6.61 -16.28 25.48
C ASP A 145 -5.20 -15.92 24.93
N GLU A 146 -4.60 -14.85 25.47
CA GLU A 146 -3.23 -14.41 25.13
C GLU A 146 -2.15 -15.47 25.46
N ASP A 147 -2.43 -16.40 26.37
CA ASP A 147 -1.56 -17.52 26.75
C ASP A 147 -1.90 -18.82 25.96
N PHE A 148 -2.73 -18.73 24.92
CA PHE A 148 -3.24 -19.86 24.15
C PHE A 148 -4.03 -20.91 24.98
N ARG A 149 -4.61 -20.50 26.10
CA ARG A 149 -5.52 -21.36 26.88
C ARG A 149 -6.94 -21.25 26.33
N TYR A 150 -7.64 -22.38 26.22
CA TYR A 150 -9.01 -22.40 25.73
C TYR A 150 -9.94 -21.57 26.62
N VAL A 151 -10.71 -20.70 25.97
CA VAL A 151 -11.76 -19.89 26.61
C VAL A 151 -13.09 -20.52 26.23
N SER A 152 -13.82 -21.02 27.24
CA SER A 152 -15.16 -21.61 27.10
C SER A 152 -16.22 -20.58 26.75
#